data_AF-A0A9R1QNM0-F1
#
_entry.id   AF-A0A9R1QNM0-F1
#
_cell.length_a   1.000
_cell.length_b   1.000
_cell.length_c   1.000
_cell.angle_alpha   90.00
_cell.angle_beta   90.00
_cell.angle_gamma   90.00
#
_symmetry.space_group_name_H-M   'P 1'
#
loop_
_entity.id
_entity.type
_entity.pdbx_description
1 polymer ?
#
loop_
_entity_poly.entity_id
_entity_poly.type
_entity_poly.pdbx_seq_one_letter_code
_entity_poly.pdbx_strand_id
1 'polypeptide(L)'
;MLMIPSVLMRKCLLKFIIKSSALDRKRFIMPSKNGAISLRTEDVYDIFGLQNKGKDAMKALGKGGLKAKVKVPSRFVDSKTGEMMIDDLIENIVASGTYDDDFLRRIVLVLLGMVLAPQSTREVPNAYYKLVHDVEAIKAFNWNRFTLRICVEGITKTLSDLEKFTWPVGNLALIQYMFWEKVQPLDEEAFDPLAHEYPLMLNWSEDEAMKHDAYDTTYGRGNGTIDDVISEKYR
;
A
#
# COMPACT_ATOMS: atom_id res chain seq x y z
N MET A 1 -19.96 -1.26 9.33
CA MET A 1 -18.83 -0.30 9.45
C MET A 1 -17.60 -1.06 9.00
N LEU A 2 -16.88 -0.59 7.98
CA LEU A 2 -15.62 -1.20 7.55
C LEU A 2 -14.59 -0.99 8.67
N MET A 3 -14.40 -2.00 9.53
CA MET A 3 -13.33 -1.99 10.53
C MET A 3 -12.15 -2.74 9.96
N ILE A 4 -11.13 -2.00 9.55
CA ILE A 4 -9.87 -2.60 9.11
C ILE A 4 -9.19 -3.17 10.35
N PRO A 5 -8.85 -4.48 10.38
CA PRO A 5 -8.11 -5.03 11.49
C PRO A 5 -6.78 -4.31 11.69
N SER A 6 -6.41 -4.08 12.93
CA SER A 6 -5.10 -3.53 13.27
C SER A 6 -4.06 -4.63 13.19
N VAL A 7 -3.32 -4.69 12.08
CA VAL A 7 -2.27 -5.70 11.84
C VAL A 7 -0.90 -5.05 11.83
N LEU A 8 0.07 -5.67 12.50
CA LEU A 8 1.45 -5.18 12.51
C LEU A 8 2.13 -5.39 11.15
N MET A 9 3.05 -4.48 10.80
CA MET A 9 3.92 -4.66 9.65
C MET A 9 5.05 -5.66 9.98
N ARG A 10 5.10 -6.78 9.25
CA ARG A 10 6.10 -7.84 9.43
C ARG A 10 7.41 -7.47 8.73
N LYS A 11 8.30 -6.78 9.44
CA LYS A 11 9.61 -6.34 8.89
C LYS A 11 10.42 -7.49 8.26
N CYS A 12 10.49 -8.65 8.91
CA CYS A 12 11.24 -9.78 8.37
C CYS A 12 10.64 -10.33 7.07
N LEU A 13 9.30 -10.42 7.01
CA LEU A 13 8.58 -10.84 5.81
C LEU A 13 8.76 -9.85 4.66
N LEU A 14 8.53 -8.55 4.91
CA LEU A 14 8.71 -7.52 3.89
C LEU A 14 10.13 -7.50 3.34
N LYS A 15 11.14 -7.62 4.20
CA LYS A 15 12.54 -7.68 3.78
C LYS A 15 12.81 -8.92 2.93
N PHE A 16 12.20 -10.06 3.24
CA PHE A 16 12.27 -11.26 2.43
C PHE A 16 11.65 -11.04 1.05
N ILE A 17 10.40 -10.55 0.97
CA ILE A 17 9.70 -10.31 -0.29
C ILE A 17 10.46 -9.31 -1.16
N ILE A 18 10.85 -8.16 -0.59
CA ILE A 18 11.58 -7.12 -1.36
C ILE A 18 12.87 -7.70 -1.93
N LYS A 19 13.65 -8.47 -1.13
CA LYS A 19 14.90 -9.07 -1.59
C LYS A 19 14.73 -10.20 -2.59
N SER A 20 13.56 -10.84 -2.65
CA SER A 20 13.26 -11.88 -3.63
C SER A 20 12.77 -11.34 -4.97
N SER A 21 12.61 -10.02 -5.09
CA SER A 21 12.21 -9.36 -6.32
C SER A 21 13.26 -9.48 -7.42
N ALA A 22 12.91 -10.17 -8.51
CA ALA A 22 13.64 -10.19 -9.76
C ALA A 22 13.21 -8.98 -10.61
N LEU A 23 14.05 -7.92 -10.63
CA LEU A 23 13.76 -6.65 -11.32
C LEU A 23 13.51 -6.81 -12.82
N ASP A 24 14.22 -7.73 -13.47
CA ASP A 24 14.08 -8.07 -14.89
C ASP A 24 12.71 -8.69 -15.21
N ARG A 25 12.18 -9.49 -14.28
CA ARG A 25 10.92 -10.22 -14.44
C ARG A 25 9.72 -9.50 -13.85
N LYS A 26 9.93 -8.48 -13.02
CA LYS A 26 8.89 -7.79 -12.22
C LYS A 26 8.08 -8.77 -11.37
N ARG A 27 8.76 -9.75 -10.77
CA ARG A 27 8.17 -10.80 -9.94
C ARG A 27 9.00 -11.02 -8.68
N PHE A 28 8.36 -11.50 -7.63
CA PHE A 28 8.98 -11.96 -6.40
C PHE A 28 9.15 -13.48 -6.48
N ILE A 29 10.39 -13.96 -6.36
CA ILE A 29 10.74 -15.37 -6.53
C ILE A 29 10.57 -16.09 -5.19
N MET A 30 9.72 -17.12 -5.18
CA MET A 30 9.45 -17.92 -4.00
C MET A 30 10.31 -19.21 -4.00
N PRO A 31 10.72 -19.71 -2.83
CA PRO A 31 11.54 -20.93 -2.74
C PRO A 31 10.83 -22.23 -3.17
N SER A 32 9.49 -22.29 -3.09
CA SER A 32 8.74 -23.43 -3.62
C SER A 32 9.04 -23.63 -5.12
N LYS A 33 9.09 -24.87 -5.60
CA LYS A 33 9.65 -25.32 -6.91
C LYS A 33 9.35 -24.40 -8.11
N ASN A 34 10.10 -23.31 -8.27
CA ASN A 34 9.94 -22.24 -9.27
C ASN A 34 8.69 -21.35 -9.12
N GLY A 35 8.19 -21.20 -7.89
CA GLY A 35 7.13 -20.28 -7.55
C GLY A 35 7.52 -18.82 -7.80
N ALA A 36 6.62 -18.04 -8.39
CA ALA A 36 6.81 -16.60 -8.50
C ALA A 36 5.47 -15.90 -8.41
N ILE A 37 5.42 -14.84 -7.62
CA ILE A 37 4.24 -13.98 -7.47
C ILE A 37 4.55 -12.59 -8.03
N SER A 38 3.52 -11.95 -8.57
CA SER A 38 3.59 -10.64 -9.23
C SER A 38 2.68 -9.68 -8.48
N LEU A 39 3.03 -8.39 -8.47
CA LEU A 39 2.14 -7.35 -7.96
C LEU A 39 1.49 -6.61 -9.13
N ARG A 40 0.15 -6.64 -9.19
CA ARG A 40 -0.67 -6.18 -10.31
C ARG A 40 -1.79 -5.25 -9.85
N THR A 41 -2.51 -4.68 -10.82
CA THR A 41 -3.65 -3.80 -10.52
C THR A 41 -4.84 -4.56 -9.94
N GLU A 42 -4.97 -5.83 -10.30
CA GLU A 42 -5.98 -6.75 -9.76
C GLU A 42 -5.76 -6.93 -8.26
N ASP A 43 -4.52 -7.17 -7.83
CA ASP A 43 -4.19 -7.30 -6.39
C ASP A 43 -4.57 -6.05 -5.59
N VAL A 44 -4.36 -4.85 -6.14
CA VAL A 44 -4.75 -3.60 -5.47
C VAL A 44 -6.27 -3.47 -5.36
N TYR A 45 -7.02 -3.96 -6.35
CA TYR A 45 -8.47 -4.02 -6.29
C TYR A 45 -8.94 -5.07 -5.29
N ASP A 46 -8.36 -6.26 -5.32
CA ASP A 46 -8.77 -7.39 -4.47
C ASP A 46 -8.47 -7.12 -2.99
N ILE A 47 -7.28 -6.57 -2.70
CA ILE A 47 -6.80 -6.29 -1.32
C ILE A 47 -7.45 -5.04 -0.72
N PHE A 48 -7.60 -3.96 -1.49
CA PHE A 48 -8.05 -2.66 -0.95
C PHE A 48 -9.40 -2.17 -1.45
N GLY A 49 -10.02 -2.83 -2.44
CA GLY A 49 -11.25 -2.35 -3.05
C GLY A 49 -11.07 -1.16 -4.00
N LEU A 50 -9.82 -0.79 -4.35
CA LEU A 50 -9.56 0.36 -5.20
C LEU A 50 -9.77 -0.01 -6.67
N GLN A 51 -10.74 0.61 -7.33
CA GLN A 51 -11.00 0.36 -8.74
C GLN A 51 -9.85 0.83 -9.65
N ASN A 52 -9.44 -0.02 -10.59
CA ASN A 52 -8.49 0.36 -11.64
C ASN A 52 -9.18 1.12 -12.78
N LYS A 53 -9.71 2.31 -12.47
CA LYS A 53 -10.42 3.17 -13.41
C LYS A 53 -10.13 4.64 -13.13
N GLY A 54 -10.19 5.47 -14.17
CA GLY A 54 -10.10 6.92 -14.04
C GLY A 54 -8.82 7.52 -14.64
N LYS A 55 -8.60 8.79 -14.32
CA LYS A 55 -7.51 9.63 -14.80
C LYS A 55 -6.21 9.28 -14.07
N ASP A 56 -5.08 9.40 -14.77
CA ASP A 56 -3.76 9.16 -14.20
C ASP A 56 -3.38 10.27 -13.21
N ALA A 57 -3.39 9.96 -11.91
CA ALA A 57 -3.00 10.89 -10.85
C ALA A 57 -1.53 11.35 -10.96
N MET A 58 -0.63 10.50 -11.47
CA MET A 58 0.77 10.92 -11.67
C MET A 58 0.88 12.02 -12.72
N LYS A 59 0.01 12.02 -13.74
CA LYS A 59 -0.02 13.12 -14.72
C LYS A 59 -0.48 14.43 -14.09
N ALA A 60 -1.41 14.38 -13.13
CA ALA A 60 -1.89 15.57 -12.43
C ALA A 60 -0.81 16.23 -11.55
N LEU A 61 0.16 15.46 -11.04
CA LEU A 61 1.33 16.02 -10.35
C LEU A 61 2.22 16.86 -11.30
N GLY A 62 2.17 16.58 -12.60
CA GLY A 62 2.88 17.33 -13.64
C GLY A 62 4.40 17.11 -13.65
N LYS A 63 5.12 17.97 -14.36
CA LYS A 63 6.59 17.92 -14.45
C LYS A 63 7.20 18.13 -13.05
N GLY A 64 8.05 17.19 -12.62
CA GLY A 64 8.69 17.18 -11.29
C GLY A 64 8.08 16.17 -10.30
N GLY A 65 6.88 15.64 -10.56
CA GLY A 65 6.26 14.62 -9.71
C GLY A 65 6.20 15.04 -8.24
N LEU A 66 6.65 14.16 -7.34
CA LEU A 66 6.71 14.42 -5.89
C LEU A 66 7.68 15.53 -5.48
N LYS A 67 8.66 15.86 -6.34
CA LYS A 67 9.65 16.90 -6.08
C LYS A 67 9.20 18.29 -6.57
N ALA A 68 8.00 18.39 -7.14
CA ALA A 68 7.47 19.66 -7.60
C ALA A 68 7.25 20.60 -6.41
N LYS A 69 7.74 21.84 -6.52
CA LYS A 69 7.39 22.90 -5.57
C LYS A 69 5.94 23.30 -5.81
N VAL A 70 5.11 23.16 -4.77
CA VAL A 70 3.67 23.46 -4.81
C VAL A 70 3.36 24.45 -3.70
N LYS A 71 2.57 25.47 -4.02
CA LYS A 71 2.08 26.40 -3.01
C LYS A 71 0.94 25.72 -2.26
N VAL A 72 1.21 25.28 -1.04
CA VAL A 72 0.21 24.72 -0.13
C VAL A 72 -0.31 25.85 0.77
N PRO A 73 -1.63 25.97 1.01
CA PRO A 73 -2.14 26.97 1.95
C PRO A 73 -1.63 26.72 3.37
N SER A 74 -1.33 27.79 4.11
CA SER A 74 -0.72 27.72 5.44
C SER A 74 -1.50 26.85 6.44
N ARG A 75 -2.83 26.77 6.30
CA ARG A 75 -3.71 25.95 7.16
C ARG A 75 -3.60 24.43 6.97
N PHE A 76 -2.73 23.97 6.07
CA PHE A 76 -2.42 22.55 5.86
C PHE A 76 -0.99 22.18 6.25
N VAL A 77 -0.13 23.17 6.51
CA VAL A 77 1.30 22.95 6.79
C VAL A 77 1.64 23.39 8.20
N ASP A 78 2.58 22.71 8.83
CA ASP A 78 3.14 23.16 10.09
C ASP A 78 3.90 24.48 9.88
N SER A 79 3.71 25.41 10.80
CA SER A 79 4.28 26.76 10.74
C SER A 79 5.80 26.80 10.85
N LYS A 80 6.43 25.77 11.45
CA LYS A 80 7.88 25.71 11.68
C LYS A 80 8.59 24.99 10.53
N THR A 81 8.04 23.86 10.08
CA THR A 81 8.66 23.04 9.02
C THR A 81 8.22 23.45 7.63
N GLY A 82 7.01 23.99 7.47
CA GLY A 82 6.40 24.24 6.17
C GLY A 82 5.92 22.98 5.45
N GLU A 83 5.85 21.84 6.16
CA GLU A 83 5.43 20.54 5.63
C GLU A 83 4.04 20.16 6.14
N MET A 84 3.31 19.37 5.35
CA MET A 84 2.03 18.81 5.78
C MET A 84 2.28 17.60 6.70
N MET A 85 2.10 17.78 8.01
CA MET A 85 2.27 16.71 9.00
C MET A 85 1.03 15.81 9.07
N ILE A 86 1.21 14.49 9.05
CA ILE A 86 0.09 13.52 9.10
C ILE A 86 -0.72 13.69 10.39
N ASP A 87 -0.05 13.81 11.54
CA ASP A 87 -0.71 13.95 12.84
C ASP A 87 -1.57 15.23 12.90
N ASP A 88 -1.03 16.36 12.44
CA ASP A 88 -1.78 17.63 12.37
C ASP A 88 -2.99 17.52 11.44
N LEU A 89 -2.89 16.82 10.31
CA LEU A 89 -4.03 16.60 9.42
C LEU A 89 -5.13 15.78 10.10
N ILE A 90 -4.76 14.74 10.86
CA ILE A 90 -5.69 13.90 11.62
C ILE A 90 -6.36 14.71 12.74
N GLU A 91 -5.58 15.45 13.53
CA GLU A 91 -6.10 16.30 14.60
C GLU A 91 -7.09 17.33 14.06
N ASN A 92 -6.76 17.97 12.93
CA ASN A 92 -7.65 18.92 12.28
C ASN A 92 -8.94 18.28 11.76
N ILE A 93 -8.89 17.05 11.23
CA ILE A 93 -10.11 16.31 10.84
C ILE A 93 -11.03 16.12 12.04
N VAL A 94 -10.47 15.64 13.16
CA VAL A 94 -11.23 15.36 14.39
C VAL A 94 -11.78 16.63 15.03
N ALA A 95 -10.98 17.71 15.05
CA ALA A 95 -11.33 18.97 15.72
C ALA A 95 -12.25 19.88 14.90
N SER A 96 -12.20 19.82 13.56
CA SER A 96 -12.90 20.79 12.70
C SER A 96 -14.42 20.78 12.84
N GLY A 97 -15.02 19.63 13.19
CA GLY A 97 -16.48 19.47 13.30
C GLY A 97 -17.28 19.82 12.04
N THR A 98 -16.62 20.02 10.90
CA THR A 98 -17.20 20.52 9.64
C THR A 98 -16.80 19.60 8.49
N TYR A 99 -17.74 19.37 7.57
CA TYR A 99 -17.57 18.45 6.43
C TYR A 99 -17.42 19.21 5.11
N ASP A 100 -16.55 20.23 5.10
CA ASP A 100 -16.31 21.08 3.93
C ASP A 100 -15.26 20.48 2.97
N ASP A 101 -14.92 21.22 1.91
CA ASP A 101 -13.89 20.79 0.97
C ASP A 101 -12.54 20.56 1.66
N ASP A 102 -12.18 21.37 2.64
CA ASP A 102 -10.89 21.23 3.33
C ASP A 102 -10.86 19.97 4.21
N PHE A 103 -11.99 19.58 4.80
CA PHE A 103 -12.15 18.27 5.45
C PHE A 103 -11.85 17.13 4.46
N LEU A 104 -12.43 17.15 3.26
CA LEU A 104 -12.15 16.16 2.22
C LEU A 104 -10.68 16.15 1.78
N ARG A 105 -10.07 17.33 1.61
CA ARG A 105 -8.64 17.45 1.29
C ARG A 105 -7.77 16.78 2.35
N ARG A 106 -8.04 17.02 3.64
CA ARG A 106 -7.27 16.43 4.74
C ARG A 106 -7.40 14.91 4.76
N ILE A 107 -8.63 14.38 4.62
CA ILE A 107 -8.84 12.92 4.56
C ILE A 107 -7.99 12.29 3.45
N VAL A 108 -8.05 12.87 2.25
CA VAL A 108 -7.32 12.31 1.10
C VAL A 108 -5.81 12.46 1.28
N LEU A 109 -5.33 13.55 1.87
CA LEU A 109 -3.91 13.73 2.19
C LEU A 109 -3.41 12.71 3.23
N VAL A 110 -4.21 12.43 4.28
CA VAL A 110 -3.91 11.37 5.25
C VAL A 110 -3.87 10.01 4.57
N LEU A 111 -4.86 9.69 3.73
CA LEU A 111 -4.86 8.45 2.95
C LEU A 111 -3.63 8.35 2.03
N LEU A 112 -3.21 9.44 1.39
CA LEU A 112 -1.99 9.49 0.59
C LEU A 112 -0.73 9.25 1.43
N GLY A 113 -0.65 9.86 2.61
CA GLY A 113 0.48 9.76 3.53
C GLY A 113 0.62 8.41 4.23
N MET A 114 -0.48 7.67 4.41
CA MET A 114 -0.49 6.44 5.21
C MET A 114 -0.77 5.17 4.40
N VAL A 115 -1.66 5.24 3.41
CA VAL A 115 -2.21 4.05 2.74
C VAL A 115 -1.86 4.05 1.25
N LEU A 116 -2.23 5.08 0.51
CA LEU A 116 -2.15 5.05 -0.95
C LEU A 116 -0.72 5.20 -1.46
N ALA A 117 0.09 6.08 -0.88
CA ALA A 117 1.45 6.35 -1.36
C ALA A 117 2.40 6.86 -0.26
N PRO A 118 2.50 6.15 0.88
CA PRO A 118 3.28 6.58 2.03
C PRO A 118 4.77 6.76 1.69
N GLN A 119 5.44 7.73 2.32
CA GLN A 119 6.86 8.05 2.05
C GLN A 119 7.82 7.61 3.16
N SER A 120 7.36 6.78 4.10
CA SER A 120 8.15 6.34 5.27
C SER A 120 8.60 7.50 6.18
N THR A 121 7.87 8.62 6.14
CA THR A 121 8.03 9.81 6.98
C THR A 121 6.70 10.15 7.66
N ARG A 122 6.73 11.09 8.61
CA ARG A 122 5.51 11.64 9.25
C ARG A 122 4.84 12.73 8.42
N GLU A 123 5.36 12.99 7.23
CA GLU A 123 5.01 14.11 6.37
C GLU A 123 4.34 13.59 5.10
N VAL A 124 3.33 14.32 4.65
CA VAL A 124 2.74 14.15 3.33
C VAL A 124 3.48 15.07 2.37
N PRO A 125 4.06 14.57 1.26
CA PRO A 125 4.72 15.43 0.28
C PRO A 125 3.81 16.59 -0.17
N ASN A 126 4.31 17.82 -0.05
CA ASN A 126 3.60 19.02 -0.49
C ASN A 126 3.08 18.95 -1.94
N ALA A 127 3.74 18.18 -2.81
CA ALA A 127 3.28 17.91 -4.17
C ALA A 127 1.89 17.24 -4.25
N TYR A 128 1.52 16.42 -3.27
CA TYR A 128 0.20 15.77 -3.20
C TYR A 128 -0.95 16.75 -3.04
N TYR A 129 -0.69 17.98 -2.59
CA TYR A 129 -1.73 19.00 -2.55
C TYR A 129 -2.36 19.26 -3.93
N LYS A 130 -1.62 19.07 -5.03
CA LYS A 130 -2.16 19.16 -6.40
C LYS A 130 -3.29 18.16 -6.67
N LEU A 131 -3.26 16.99 -6.03
CA LEU A 131 -4.25 15.93 -6.23
C LEU A 131 -5.56 16.21 -5.50
N VAL A 132 -5.52 17.12 -4.51
CA VAL A 132 -6.69 17.49 -3.69
C VAL A 132 -7.10 18.94 -3.89
N HIS A 133 -6.39 19.69 -4.73
CA HIS A 133 -6.67 21.10 -4.97
C HIS A 133 -8.11 21.30 -5.47
N ASP A 134 -8.48 20.54 -6.50
CA ASP A 134 -9.85 20.41 -7.00
C ASP A 134 -10.51 19.17 -6.37
N VAL A 135 -11.42 19.39 -5.42
CA VAL A 135 -12.09 18.33 -4.68
C VAL A 135 -13.02 17.51 -5.57
N GLU A 136 -13.64 18.12 -6.58
CA GLU A 136 -14.53 17.42 -7.50
C GLU A 136 -13.78 16.42 -8.39
N ALA A 137 -12.52 16.73 -8.71
CA ALA A 137 -11.65 15.88 -9.51
C ALA A 137 -11.10 14.65 -8.75
N ILE A 138 -11.09 14.66 -7.41
CA ILE A 138 -10.49 13.59 -6.58
C ILE A 138 -11.04 12.21 -6.95
N LYS A 139 -12.37 12.09 -7.09
CA LYS A 139 -13.06 10.83 -7.42
C LYS A 139 -12.75 10.32 -8.84
N ALA A 140 -12.24 11.19 -9.71
CA ALA A 140 -11.93 10.83 -11.09
C ALA A 140 -10.52 10.24 -11.23
N PHE A 141 -9.68 10.29 -10.21
CA PHE A 141 -8.33 9.72 -10.25
C PHE A 141 -8.33 8.20 -10.07
N ASN A 142 -7.44 7.54 -10.81
CA ASN A 142 -7.17 6.12 -10.67
C ASN A 142 -6.19 5.88 -9.51
N TRP A 143 -6.73 5.80 -8.30
CA TRP A 143 -5.97 5.57 -7.06
C TRP A 143 -5.30 4.19 -7.04
N ASN A 144 -5.94 3.18 -7.63
CA ASN A 144 -5.37 1.83 -7.76
C ASN A 144 -4.01 1.88 -8.48
N ARG A 145 -4.01 2.40 -9.72
CA ARG A 145 -2.80 2.49 -10.54
C ARG A 145 -1.75 3.40 -9.91
N PHE A 146 -2.19 4.46 -9.25
CA PHE A 146 -1.31 5.37 -8.53
C PHE A 146 -0.58 4.66 -7.37
N THR A 147 -1.31 3.98 -6.49
CA THR A 147 -0.76 3.21 -5.36
C THR A 147 0.20 2.14 -5.83
N LEU A 148 -0.19 1.35 -6.83
CA LEU A 148 0.66 0.32 -7.41
C LEU A 148 1.97 0.91 -7.93
N ARG A 149 1.87 2.01 -8.70
CA ARG A 149 3.03 2.62 -9.34
C ARG A 149 4.03 3.16 -8.33
N ILE A 150 3.58 3.88 -7.30
CA ILE A 150 4.48 4.40 -6.25
C ILE A 150 5.16 3.25 -5.52
N CYS A 151 4.42 2.18 -5.19
CA CYS A 151 4.96 1.01 -4.51
C CYS A 151 6.05 0.31 -5.36
N VAL A 152 5.76 0.01 -6.63
CA VAL A 152 6.72 -0.65 -7.53
C VAL A 152 7.94 0.23 -7.82
N GLU A 153 7.76 1.53 -8.06
CA GLU A 153 8.88 2.47 -8.25
C GLU A 153 9.76 2.56 -6.99
N GLY A 154 9.15 2.55 -5.80
CA GLY A 154 9.85 2.52 -4.52
C GLY A 154 10.72 1.27 -4.35
N ILE A 155 10.14 0.09 -4.54
CA ILE A 155 10.86 -1.20 -4.48
C ILE A 155 12.02 -1.21 -5.48
N THR A 156 11.75 -0.81 -6.73
CA THR A 156 12.75 -0.80 -7.81
C THR A 156 13.94 0.08 -7.45
N LYS A 157 13.67 1.27 -6.89
CA LYS A 157 14.71 2.19 -6.45
C LYS A 157 15.55 1.62 -5.32
N THR A 158 14.91 1.03 -4.31
CA THR A 158 15.60 0.38 -3.18
C THR A 158 16.51 -0.74 -3.63
N LEU A 159 16.10 -1.55 -4.62
CA LEU A 159 16.90 -2.68 -5.11
C LEU A 159 18.01 -2.28 -6.08
N SER A 160 17.88 -1.11 -6.71
CA SER A 160 18.94 -0.57 -7.58
C SER A 160 20.12 0.00 -6.77
N ASP A 161 19.91 0.30 -5.49
CA ASP A 161 20.93 0.79 -4.56
C ASP A 161 21.50 -0.39 -3.75
N LEU A 162 22.63 -0.93 -4.22
CA LEU A 162 23.21 -2.18 -3.72
C LEU A 162 24.08 -1.99 -2.46
N GLU A 163 24.36 -0.75 -2.05
CA GLU A 163 25.30 -0.49 -0.94
C GLU A 163 24.65 -0.72 0.43
N LYS A 164 23.35 -0.41 0.57
CA LYS A 164 22.61 -0.62 1.83
C LYS A 164 21.10 -0.75 1.60
N PHE A 165 20.51 -1.78 2.22
CA PHE A 165 19.05 -1.91 2.24
C PHE A 165 18.41 -0.72 2.97
N THR A 166 17.56 0.02 2.25
CA THR A 166 16.69 1.06 2.77
C THR A 166 15.24 0.63 2.58
N TRP A 167 14.34 1.01 3.50
CA TRP A 167 12.92 0.70 3.32
C TRP A 167 12.38 1.48 2.10
N PRO A 168 11.72 0.80 1.14
CA PRO A 168 11.16 1.48 0.00
C PRO A 168 10.01 2.39 0.42
N VAL A 169 9.82 3.47 -0.34
CA VAL A 169 8.60 4.26 -0.29
C VAL A 169 7.46 3.50 -0.95
N GLY A 170 6.22 3.90 -0.66
CA GLY A 170 5.01 3.27 -1.17
C GLY A 170 4.40 2.26 -0.20
N ASN A 171 3.25 1.73 -0.59
CA ASN A 171 2.40 0.93 0.30
C ASN A 171 3.03 -0.45 0.56
N LEU A 172 3.72 -0.61 1.70
CA LEU A 172 4.29 -1.89 2.11
C LEU A 172 3.23 -2.88 2.59
N ALA A 173 2.09 -2.39 3.11
CA ALA A 173 0.99 -3.26 3.52
C ALA A 173 0.41 -4.01 2.32
N LEU A 174 0.35 -3.38 1.15
CA LEU A 174 -0.01 -4.01 -0.11
C LEU A 174 0.84 -5.26 -0.39
N ILE A 175 2.16 -5.15 -0.18
CA ILE A 175 3.10 -6.24 -0.44
C ILE A 175 2.89 -7.38 0.56
N GLN A 176 2.64 -7.04 1.82
CA GLN A 176 2.38 -8.02 2.88
C GLN A 176 1.10 -8.80 2.63
N TYR A 177 -0.02 -8.11 2.39
CA TYR A 177 -1.30 -8.76 2.08
C TYR A 177 -1.20 -9.57 0.78
N MET A 178 -0.56 -9.04 -0.26
CA MET A 178 -0.36 -9.78 -1.51
C MET A 178 0.40 -11.10 -1.28
N PHE A 179 1.44 -11.09 -0.45
CA PHE A 179 2.15 -12.32 -0.13
C PHE A 179 1.26 -13.31 0.60
N TRP A 180 0.54 -12.86 1.62
CA TRP A 180 -0.34 -13.73 2.39
C TRP A 180 -1.47 -14.33 1.57
N GLU A 181 -2.05 -13.56 0.64
CA GLU A 181 -3.10 -14.05 -0.27
C GLU A 181 -2.55 -15.06 -1.29
N LYS A 182 -1.35 -14.81 -1.83
CA LYS A 182 -0.79 -15.60 -2.94
C LYS A 182 0.08 -16.77 -2.52
N VAL A 183 0.50 -16.82 -1.26
CA VAL A 183 1.36 -17.86 -0.69
C VAL A 183 0.65 -18.46 0.52
N GLN A 184 -0.14 -19.49 0.24
CA GLN A 184 -0.90 -20.21 1.25
C GLN A 184 -0.08 -21.35 1.84
N PRO A 185 -0.27 -21.66 3.13
CA PRO A 185 0.21 -22.91 3.71
C PRO A 185 -0.24 -24.14 2.90
N LEU A 186 0.44 -25.27 3.11
CA LEU A 186 0.05 -26.54 2.49
C LEU A 186 -1.29 -27.03 3.06
N ASP A 187 -2.05 -27.79 2.28
CA ASP A 187 -3.51 -28.07 2.43
C ASP A 187 -4.06 -28.26 3.87
N GLU A 188 -3.36 -28.93 4.78
CA GLU A 188 -3.83 -29.14 6.17
C GLU A 188 -3.76 -27.88 7.06
N GLU A 189 -3.03 -26.86 6.63
CA GLU A 189 -2.78 -25.60 7.34
C GLU A 189 -3.29 -24.38 6.55
N ALA A 190 -3.94 -24.58 5.38
CA ALA A 190 -4.45 -23.51 4.53
C ALA A 190 -5.60 -22.76 5.19
N PHE A 191 -5.64 -21.44 5.01
CA PHE A 191 -6.72 -20.58 5.52
C PHE A 191 -8.00 -20.81 4.73
N ASP A 192 -9.17 -20.78 5.39
CA ASP A 192 -10.46 -21.07 4.76
C ASP A 192 -10.80 -20.04 3.67
N PRO A 193 -10.76 -20.41 2.37
CA PRO A 193 -11.06 -19.49 1.28
C PRO A 193 -12.53 -19.01 1.31
N LEU A 194 -13.46 -19.80 1.85
CA LEU A 194 -14.89 -19.48 1.87
C LEU A 194 -15.28 -18.47 2.95
N ALA A 195 -14.37 -18.12 3.85
CA ALA A 195 -14.58 -17.14 4.91
C ALA A 195 -14.21 -15.69 4.49
N HIS A 196 -13.76 -15.46 3.26
CA HIS A 196 -13.18 -14.18 2.87
C HIS A 196 -14.23 -13.08 2.65
N GLU A 197 -14.27 -12.10 3.54
CA GLU A 197 -14.90 -10.80 3.31
C GLU A 197 -14.14 -10.00 2.25
N TYR A 198 -14.85 -9.08 1.59
CA TYR A 198 -14.27 -8.16 0.62
C TYR A 198 -14.29 -6.71 1.15
N PRO A 199 -13.18 -5.95 1.02
CA PRO A 199 -11.91 -6.31 0.38
C PRO A 199 -11.03 -7.24 1.24
N LEU A 200 -10.10 -7.97 0.62
CA LEU A 200 -9.42 -9.10 1.24
C LEU A 200 -8.60 -8.76 2.49
N MET A 201 -8.12 -7.51 2.61
CA MET A 201 -7.41 -7.08 3.82
C MET A 201 -8.24 -7.18 5.11
N LEU A 202 -9.57 -7.27 5.02
CA LEU A 202 -10.45 -7.43 6.19
C LEU A 202 -10.30 -8.80 6.86
N ASN A 203 -9.83 -9.81 6.14
CA ASN A 203 -9.71 -11.18 6.64
C ASN A 203 -8.44 -11.40 7.47
N TRP A 204 -7.47 -10.50 7.34
CA TRP A 204 -6.21 -10.59 8.05
C TRP A 204 -6.33 -9.92 9.41
N SER A 205 -6.66 -10.71 10.43
CA SER A 205 -6.45 -10.30 11.82
C SER A 205 -4.98 -10.50 12.23
N GLU A 206 -4.58 -9.92 13.37
CA GLU A 206 -3.26 -10.19 13.93
C GLU A 206 -3.09 -11.69 14.26
N ASP A 207 -4.16 -12.39 14.66
CA ASP A 207 -4.14 -13.82 14.96
C ASP A 207 -3.92 -14.66 13.69
N GLU A 208 -4.61 -14.35 12.58
CA GLU A 208 -4.38 -15.03 11.30
C GLU A 208 -2.97 -14.78 10.78
N ALA A 209 -2.50 -13.54 10.90
CA ALA A 209 -1.13 -13.19 10.54
C ALA A 209 -0.09 -13.92 11.40
N MET A 210 -0.36 -14.13 12.70
CA MET A 210 0.50 -14.92 13.59
C MET A 210 0.53 -16.41 13.23
N LYS A 211 -0.59 -17.00 12.80
CA LYS A 211 -0.62 -18.37 12.29
C LYS A 211 0.25 -18.51 11.03
N HIS A 212 0.16 -17.53 10.12
CA HIS A 212 1.01 -17.49 8.93
C HIS A 212 2.49 -17.34 9.32
N ASP A 213 2.81 -16.46 10.27
CA ASP A 213 4.17 -16.30 10.79
C ASP A 213 4.71 -17.60 11.44
N ALA A 214 3.88 -18.38 12.12
CA ALA A 214 4.24 -19.67 12.71
C ALA A 214 4.53 -20.74 11.65
N TYR A 215 3.71 -20.76 10.59
CA TYR A 215 3.96 -21.59 9.41
C TYR A 215 5.29 -21.22 8.74
N ASP A 216 5.50 -19.95 8.43
CA ASP A 216 6.73 -19.41 7.83
C ASP A 216 7.98 -19.71 8.68
N THR A 217 7.83 -19.78 10.00
CA THR A 217 8.92 -20.14 10.93
C THR A 217 9.25 -21.63 10.87
N THR A 218 8.24 -22.48 10.73
CA THR A 218 8.38 -23.94 10.71
C THR A 218 8.88 -24.46 9.37
N TYR A 219 8.32 -23.95 8.27
CA TYR A 219 8.55 -24.47 6.92
C TYR A 219 9.42 -23.55 6.06
N GLY A 220 9.70 -22.34 6.52
CA GLY A 220 10.46 -21.33 5.79
C GLY A 220 9.58 -20.46 4.88
N ARG A 221 9.86 -19.16 4.87
CA ARG A 221 9.07 -18.17 4.11
C ARG A 221 8.99 -18.49 2.62
N GLY A 222 7.79 -18.41 2.06
CA GLY A 222 7.55 -18.62 0.63
C GLY A 222 7.49 -20.09 0.20
N ASN A 223 7.58 -21.04 1.15
CA ASN A 223 7.28 -22.44 0.90
C ASN A 223 5.78 -22.66 1.14
N GLY A 224 5.01 -22.98 0.11
CA GLY A 224 3.57 -23.14 0.23
C GLY A 224 2.92 -23.31 -1.14
N THR A 225 1.60 -23.40 -1.15
CA THR A 225 0.80 -23.36 -2.38
C THR A 225 0.79 -21.93 -2.91
N ILE A 226 1.14 -21.77 -4.19
CA ILE A 226 1.23 -20.45 -4.83
C ILE A 226 0.12 -20.28 -5.85
N ASP A 227 -0.65 -19.21 -5.69
CA ASP A 227 -1.55 -18.69 -6.72
C ASP A 227 -1.14 -17.25 -7.09
N ASP A 228 -0.53 -17.07 -8.28
CA ASP A 228 -0.08 -15.74 -8.73
C ASP A 228 -1.27 -14.81 -9.08
N VAL A 229 -2.45 -15.38 -9.29
CA VAL A 229 -3.68 -14.62 -9.57
C VAL A 229 -4.64 -14.96 -8.46
N ILE A 230 -4.98 -13.98 -7.61
CA ILE A 230 -5.98 -14.20 -6.56
C ILE A 230 -7.31 -14.54 -7.26
N SER A 231 -7.60 -15.83 -7.42
CA SER A 231 -8.63 -16.27 -8.36
C SER A 231 -9.99 -16.24 -7.67
N GLU A 232 -11.03 -15.79 -8.38
CA GLU A 232 -12.41 -15.77 -7.88
C GLU A 232 -12.92 -17.15 -7.46
N LYS A 233 -12.24 -18.24 -7.86
CA LYS A 233 -12.55 -19.59 -7.38
C LYS A 233 -12.33 -19.79 -5.87
N TYR A 234 -11.66 -18.85 -5.21
CA TYR A 234 -11.46 -18.81 -3.77
C TYR A 234 -12.26 -17.67 -3.09
N ARG A 235 -13.21 -17.05 -3.80
CA ARG A 235 -14.28 -16.19 -3.25
C ARG A 235 -15.58 -16.98 -3.16
#